data_AF-A0A183D840-F1
#
_entry.id   AF-A0A183D840-F1
#
_cell.length_a   1.000
_cell.length_b   1.000
_cell.length_c   1.000
_cell.angle_alpha   90.00
_cell.angle_beta   90.00
_cell.angle_gamma   90.00
#
_symmetry.space_group_name_H-M   'P 1'
#
loop_
_entity.id
_entity.type
_entity.pdbx_description
1 polymer ?
#
loop_
_entity_poly.entity_id
_entity_poly.type
_entity_poly.pdbx_seq_one_letter_code
_entity_poly.pdbx_strand_id
1 'polypeptide(L)'
;LIQVEFELSKLLKEDGEADSTAAGRIMIAVGRVLTLSVHHRLQIRNPLLRFFGELHVFAERAILDCADTVDAAEKARTEYRGSLLRNKEKLDGLKLDTLQKVDLLAASRCNLFSQVRTCKVLHKRPIFC
;
A
#
# COMPACT_ATOMS: atom_id res chain seq x y z
N LEU A 1 43.21 7.26 7.69
CA LEU A 1 43.27 8.58 7.02
C LEU A 1 43.09 9.73 8.01
N ILE A 2 41.95 9.86 8.71
CA ILE A 2 41.70 10.95 9.67
C ILE A 2 42.80 11.06 10.76
N GLN A 3 43.24 9.93 11.33
CA GLN A 3 44.32 9.91 12.32
C GLN A 3 45.63 10.47 11.75
N VAL A 4 45.95 10.13 10.50
CA VAL A 4 47.18 10.57 9.83
C VAL A 4 47.13 12.08 9.56
N GLU A 5 45.98 12.60 9.11
CA GLU A 5 45.79 14.03 8.92
C GLU A 5 45.84 14.81 10.24
N PHE A 6 45.39 14.21 11.36
CA PHE A 6 45.49 14.83 12.67
C PHE A 6 46.94 14.91 13.15
N GLU A 7 47.71 13.83 13.03
CA GLU A 7 49.12 13.84 13.39
C GLU A 7 49.95 14.78 12.48
N LEU A 8 49.65 14.83 11.19
CA LEU A 8 50.22 15.83 10.28
C LEU A 8 49.91 17.27 10.74
N SER A 9 48.70 17.52 11.23
CA SER A 9 48.29 18.84 11.71
C SER A 9 49.03 19.27 12.99
N LYS A 10 49.47 18.33 13.84
CA LYS A 10 50.33 18.61 15.00
C LYS A 10 51.76 18.88 14.55
N LEU A 11 52.30 18.00 13.71
CA LEU A 11 53.65 18.10 13.18
C LEU A 11 53.88 19.46 12.50
N LEU A 12 52.94 19.92 11.66
CA LEU A 12 53.04 21.24 11.01
C LEU A 12 53.01 22.43 11.99
N LYS A 13 52.39 22.28 13.17
CA LYS A 13 52.41 23.33 14.19
C LYS A 13 53.74 23.32 14.94
N GLU A 14 54.22 22.15 15.32
CA GLU A 14 55.49 21.96 16.03
C GLU A 14 56.67 22.44 15.18
N ASP A 15 56.75 22.02 13.91
CA ASP A 15 57.78 22.46 12.97
C ASP A 15 57.66 23.95 12.66
N GLY A 16 56.43 24.46 12.55
CA GLY A 16 56.18 25.87 12.29
C GLY A 16 56.52 26.79 13.48
N GLU A 17 56.48 26.27 14.71
CA GLU A 17 56.93 26.98 15.93
C GLU A 17 58.45 27.06 16.02
N ALA A 18 59.16 26.06 15.48
CA ALA A 18 60.62 26.05 15.39
C ALA A 18 61.17 26.94 14.25
N ASP A 19 60.36 27.26 13.23
CA ASP A 19 60.74 28.08 12.08
C ASP A 19 60.26 29.54 12.19
N SER A 20 61.20 30.47 12.38
CA SER A 20 60.91 31.91 12.48
C SER A 20 60.65 32.62 11.14
N THR A 21 60.78 31.91 10.02
CA THR A 21 60.56 32.48 8.69
C THR A 21 59.07 32.67 8.37
N ALA A 22 58.77 33.22 7.19
CA ALA A 22 57.41 33.26 6.69
C ALA A 22 56.80 31.86 6.48
N ALA A 23 57.63 30.84 6.22
CA ALA A 23 57.19 29.47 6.03
C ALA A 23 56.63 28.89 7.34
N GLY A 24 57.31 29.06 8.48
CA GLY A 24 56.79 28.62 9.78
C GLY A 24 55.43 29.23 10.15
N ARG A 25 55.21 30.52 9.88
CA ARG A 25 53.89 31.15 10.06
C ARG A 25 52.79 30.51 9.21
N ILE A 26 53.11 30.16 7.96
CA ILE A 26 52.18 29.48 7.06
C ILE A 26 51.93 28.05 7.55
N MET A 27 52.95 27.33 8.00
CA MET A 27 52.83 25.97 8.54
C MET A 27 51.89 25.90 9.74
N ILE A 28 52.03 26.82 10.71
CA ILE A 28 51.12 26.93 11.87
C ILE A 28 49.68 27.20 11.40
N ALA A 29 49.49 28.12 10.45
CA ALA A 29 48.15 28.46 9.94
C ALA A 29 47.50 27.25 9.25
N VAL A 30 48.25 26.53 8.41
CA VAL A 30 47.80 25.30 7.74
C VAL A 30 47.48 24.20 8.76
N GLY A 31 48.35 23.99 9.75
CA GLY A 31 48.10 23.05 10.84
C GLY A 31 46.81 23.34 11.61
N ARG A 32 46.50 24.62 11.89
CA ARG A 32 45.24 25.03 12.54
C ARG A 32 44.01 24.69 11.69
N VAL A 33 44.06 24.99 10.39
CA VAL A 33 42.95 24.68 9.46
C VAL A 33 42.77 23.17 9.30
N LEU A 34 43.85 22.39 9.23
CA LEU A 34 43.82 20.93 9.18
C LEU A 34 43.17 20.33 10.44
N THR A 35 43.54 20.80 11.63
CA THR A 35 42.91 20.36 12.89
C THR A 35 41.40 20.62 12.87
N LEU A 36 40.97 21.81 12.42
CA LEU A 36 39.55 22.14 12.31
C LEU A 36 38.82 21.23 11.31
N SER A 37 39.41 20.98 10.14
CA SER A 37 38.86 20.11 9.11
C SER A 37 38.72 18.66 9.58
N VAL A 38 39.73 18.14 10.29
CA VAL A 38 39.68 16.82 10.94
C VAL A 38 38.55 16.76 11.97
N HIS A 39 38.41 17.78 12.81
CA HIS A 39 37.38 17.82 13.84
C HIS A 39 35.96 17.78 13.24
N HIS A 40 35.68 18.61 12.22
CA HIS A 40 34.39 18.58 11.53
C HIS A 40 34.11 17.21 10.88
N ARG A 41 35.11 16.58 10.24
CA ARG A 41 34.95 15.24 9.65
C ARG A 41 34.66 14.16 10.70
N LEU A 42 35.21 14.29 11.89
CA LEU A 42 34.88 13.40 13.01
C LEU A 42 33.46 13.62 13.53
N GLN A 43 33.03 14.88 13.66
CA GLN A 43 31.69 15.23 14.13
C GLN A 43 30.59 14.69 13.22
N ILE A 44 30.79 14.67 11.90
CA ILE A 44 29.79 14.15 10.95
C ILE A 44 29.75 12.62 10.86
N ARG A 45 30.82 11.92 11.28
CA ARG A 45 30.93 10.47 11.12
C ARG A 45 29.82 9.70 11.86
N ASN A 46 29.61 10.00 13.14
CA ASN A 46 28.60 9.34 13.95
C ASN A 46 27.16 9.62 13.47
N PRO A 47 26.77 10.89 13.18
CA PRO A 47 25.49 11.20 12.55
C PRO A 47 25.23 10.44 11.26
N LEU A 48 26.23 10.35 10.36
CA LEU A 48 26.08 9.61 9.11
C LEU A 48 25.89 8.12 9.36
N LEU A 49 26.68 7.50 10.25
CA LEU A 49 26.52 6.08 10.58
C LEU A 49 25.14 5.78 11.17
N ARG A 50 24.64 6.64 12.07
CA ARG A 50 23.29 6.50 12.64
C ARG A 50 22.23 6.63 11.55
N PHE A 51 22.35 7.63 10.69
CA PHE A 51 21.43 7.86 9.59
C PHE A 51 21.41 6.69 8.60
N PHE A 52 22.58 6.12 8.26
CA PHE A 52 22.65 4.92 7.42
C PHE A 52 21.96 3.72 8.07
N GLY A 53 22.11 3.55 9.38
CA GLY A 53 21.36 2.53 10.13
C GLY A 53 19.85 2.74 10.06
N GLU A 54 19.39 3.97 10.26
CA GLU A 54 17.96 4.33 10.16
C GLU A 54 17.41 4.12 8.75
N LEU A 55 18.16 4.53 7.72
CA LEU A 55 17.80 4.31 6.31
C LEU A 55 17.72 2.82 5.97
N HIS A 56 18.66 2.02 6.45
CA HIS A 56 18.67 0.58 6.20
C HIS A 56 17.43 -0.09 6.80
N VAL A 57 17.10 0.21 8.07
CA VAL A 57 15.88 -0.33 8.71
C VAL A 57 14.62 0.16 8.00
N PHE A 58 14.55 1.43 7.62
CA PHE A 58 13.42 1.97 6.88
C PHE A 58 13.23 1.25 5.54
N ALA A 59 14.30 1.12 4.76
CA ALA A 59 14.25 0.55 3.42
C ALA A 59 13.98 -0.96 3.43
N GLU A 60 14.64 -1.71 4.32
CA GLU A 60 14.52 -3.17 4.33
C GLU A 60 13.34 -3.68 5.15
N ARG A 61 12.80 -2.89 6.08
CA ARG A 61 11.73 -3.36 6.96
C ARG A 61 10.44 -2.58 6.79
N ALA A 62 10.47 -1.27 7.01
CA ALA A 62 9.24 -0.47 6.98
C ALA A 62 8.57 -0.50 5.59
N ILE A 63 9.34 -0.41 4.51
CA ILE A 63 8.80 -0.48 3.14
C ILE A 63 8.20 -1.86 2.86
N LEU A 64 8.87 -2.94 3.25
CA LEU A 64 8.38 -4.31 3.02
C LEU A 64 7.10 -4.59 3.84
N ASP A 65 7.07 -4.22 5.12
CA ASP A 65 5.90 -4.40 5.97
C ASP A 65 4.66 -3.66 5.39
N CYS A 66 4.88 -2.46 4.82
CA CYS A 66 3.83 -1.72 4.11
C CYS A 66 3.38 -2.42 2.83
N ALA A 67 4.32 -2.94 2.03
CA ALA A 67 4.01 -3.67 0.80
C ALA A 67 3.15 -4.91 1.10
N ASP A 68 3.54 -5.71 2.10
CA ASP A 68 2.80 -6.90 2.52
C ASP A 68 1.38 -6.57 2.97
N THR A 69 1.21 -5.45 3.70
CA THR A 69 -0.10 -4.99 4.15
C THR A 69 -0.99 -4.57 2.98
N VAL A 70 -0.42 -3.87 1.98
CA VAL A 70 -1.14 -3.44 0.78
C VAL A 70 -1.55 -4.65 -0.07
N ASP A 71 -0.66 -5.62 -0.26
CA ASP A 71 -0.93 -6.83 -1.03
C ASP A 71 -2.04 -7.67 -0.38
N ALA A 72 -2.02 -7.81 0.94
CA ALA A 72 -3.09 -8.47 1.68
C ALA A 72 -4.44 -7.75 1.51
N ALA A 73 -4.44 -6.41 1.55
CA ALA A 73 -5.64 -5.60 1.38
C ALA A 73 -6.22 -5.71 -0.04
N GLU A 74 -5.38 -5.64 -1.08
CA GLU A 74 -5.82 -5.77 -2.47
C GLU A 74 -6.31 -7.18 -2.80
N LYS A 75 -5.71 -8.21 -2.20
CA LYS A 75 -6.21 -9.59 -2.28
C LYS A 75 -7.60 -9.71 -1.67
N ALA A 76 -7.78 -9.25 -0.43
CA ALA A 76 -9.08 -9.27 0.24
C ALA A 76 -10.16 -8.51 -0.54
N ARG A 77 -9.79 -7.33 -1.08
CA ARG A 77 -10.67 -6.54 -1.95
C ARG A 77 -11.10 -7.30 -3.18
N THR A 78 -10.17 -7.98 -3.85
CA THR A 78 -10.45 -8.76 -5.06
C THR A 78 -11.36 -9.96 -4.76
N GLU A 79 -11.10 -10.68 -3.68
CA GLU A 79 -11.93 -11.80 -3.21
C GLU A 79 -13.36 -11.36 -2.85
N TYR A 80 -13.49 -10.23 -2.16
CA TYR A 80 -14.78 -9.64 -1.84
C TYR A 80 -15.57 -9.25 -3.10
N ARG A 81 -14.91 -8.59 -4.06
CA ARG A 81 -15.54 -8.25 -5.36
C ARG A 81 -16.00 -9.50 -6.11
N GLY A 82 -15.19 -10.56 -6.13
CA GLY A 82 -15.58 -11.83 -6.73
C GLY A 82 -16.82 -12.44 -6.06
N SER A 83 -16.91 -12.35 -4.74
CA SER A 83 -18.07 -12.83 -3.98
C SER A 83 -19.33 -12.00 -4.22
N LEU A 84 -19.19 -10.67 -4.31
CA LEU A 84 -20.30 -9.79 -4.68
C LEU A 84 -20.85 -10.10 -6.08
N LEU A 85 -19.98 -10.37 -7.05
CA LEU A 85 -20.40 -10.71 -8.41
C LEU A 85 -21.22 -12.01 -8.43
N ARG A 86 -20.73 -13.07 -7.76
CA ARG A 86 -21.47 -14.34 -7.62
C ARG A 86 -22.82 -14.16 -6.93
N ASN A 87 -22.87 -13.34 -5.88
CA ASN A 87 -24.11 -13.06 -5.16
C ASN A 87 -25.11 -12.31 -6.04
N LYS A 88 -24.64 -11.36 -6.84
CA LYS A 88 -25.47 -10.63 -7.81
C LYS A 88 -26.04 -11.57 -8.87
N GLU A 89 -25.21 -12.42 -9.48
CA GLU A 89 -25.64 -13.41 -10.47
C GLU A 89 -26.72 -14.34 -9.90
N LYS A 90 -26.49 -14.88 -8.68
CA LYS A 90 -27.47 -15.72 -7.99
C LYS A 90 -28.78 -14.99 -7.72
N LEU A 91 -28.71 -13.74 -7.25
CA LEU A 91 -29.89 -12.94 -6.97
C LEU A 91 -30.68 -12.63 -8.25
N ASP A 92 -30.00 -12.29 -9.33
CA ASP A 92 -30.65 -11.96 -10.60
C ASP A 92 -31.30 -13.21 -11.24
N GLY A 93 -30.70 -14.40 -11.10
CA GLY A 93 -31.34 -15.67 -11.45
C GLY A 93 -32.62 -15.94 -10.65
N LEU A 94 -32.56 -15.79 -9.32
CA LEU A 94 -33.73 -16.00 -8.45
C LEU A 94 -34.88 -15.01 -8.75
N LYS A 95 -34.56 -13.77 -9.15
CA LYS A 95 -35.57 -12.80 -9.60
C LYS A 95 -36.27 -13.28 -10.86
N LEU A 96 -35.52 -13.75 -11.86
CA LEU A 96 -36.08 -14.26 -13.11
C LEU A 96 -37.00 -15.46 -12.85
N ASP A 97 -36.55 -16.42 -12.04
CA ASP A 97 -37.35 -17.59 -11.66
C ASP A 97 -38.67 -17.19 -10.97
N THR A 98 -38.60 -16.18 -10.09
CA THR A 98 -39.78 -15.69 -9.37
C THR A 98 -40.76 -15.02 -10.31
N LEU A 99 -40.28 -14.19 -11.26
CA LEU A 99 -41.11 -13.56 -12.28
C LEU A 99 -41.83 -14.62 -13.13
N GLN A 100 -41.08 -15.61 -13.64
CA GLN A 100 -41.66 -16.71 -14.43
C GLN A 100 -42.74 -17.47 -13.65
N LYS A 101 -42.53 -17.75 -12.36
CA LYS A 101 -43.52 -18.41 -11.52
C LYS A 101 -44.78 -17.57 -11.32
N VAL A 102 -44.63 -16.25 -11.14
CA VAL A 102 -45.79 -15.34 -11.02
C VAL A 102 -46.60 -15.34 -12.31
N ASP A 103 -45.95 -15.29 -13.47
CA ASP A 103 -46.61 -15.33 -14.78
C ASP A 103 -47.35 -16.66 -14.99
N LEU A 104 -46.71 -17.79 -14.66
CA LEU A 104 -47.34 -19.11 -14.73
C LEU A 104 -48.56 -19.22 -13.80
N LEU A 105 -48.46 -18.68 -12.59
CA LEU A 105 -49.58 -18.63 -11.65
C LEU A 105 -50.73 -17.77 -12.20
N ALA A 106 -50.43 -16.62 -12.80
CA ALA A 106 -51.43 -15.78 -13.44
C ALA A 106 -52.14 -16.50 -14.59
N ALA A 107 -51.39 -17.17 -15.47
CA ALA A 107 -51.94 -17.97 -16.56
C ALA A 107 -52.82 -19.13 -16.05
N SER A 108 -52.36 -19.86 -15.04
CA SER A 108 -53.13 -20.96 -14.42
C SER A 108 -54.45 -20.47 -13.81
N ARG A 109 -54.43 -19.30 -13.15
CA ARG A 109 -55.66 -18.65 -12.65
C ARG A 109 -56.62 -18.30 -13.78
N CYS A 110 -56.14 -17.69 -14.87
CA CYS A 110 -56.97 -17.38 -16.03
C CYS A 110 -57.61 -18.63 -16.64
N ASN A 111 -56.85 -19.73 -16.76
CA ASN A 111 -57.34 -21.01 -17.25
C ASN A 111 -58.43 -21.59 -16.34
N LEU A 112 -58.23 -21.56 -15.02
CA LEU A 112 -59.22 -22.01 -14.04
C LEU A 112 -60.51 -21.17 -14.11
N PHE A 113 -60.40 -19.84 -14.20
CA PHE A 113 -61.57 -18.97 -14.35
C PHE A 113 -62.34 -19.25 -15.66
N SER A 114 -61.62 -19.51 -16.76
CA SER A 114 -62.23 -19.89 -18.04
C SER A 114 -62.97 -21.24 -17.93
N GLN A 115 -62.38 -22.24 -17.26
CA GLN A 115 -63.04 -23.52 -16.97
C GLN A 115 -64.28 -23.37 -16.09
N VAL A 116 -64.22 -22.56 -15.04
CA VAL A 116 -65.40 -22.30 -14.18
C VAL A 116 -66.51 -21.60 -14.97
N ARG A 117 -66.16 -20.65 -15.86
CA ARG A 117 -67.14 -19.98 -16.74
C ARG A 117 -67.79 -20.96 -17.72
N THR A 118 -67.01 -21.78 -18.40
CA THR A 118 -67.52 -22.78 -19.36
C THR A 118 -68.39 -23.84 -18.67
N CYS A 119 -68.01 -24.32 -17.48
CA CYS A 119 -68.79 -25.29 -16.72
C CYS A 119 -70.12 -24.71 -16.21
N LYS A 120 -70.15 -23.44 -15.76
CA LYS A 120 -71.40 -22.74 -15.40
C LYS A 120 -72.30 -22.47 -16.61
N VAL A 121 -71.73 -22.16 -17.77
CA VAL A 121 -72.51 -21.99 -19.02
C VAL A 121 -73.13 -23.32 -19.46
N LEU A 122 -72.42 -24.44 -19.28
CA LEU A 122 -72.96 -25.78 -19.56
C LEU A 122 -74.11 -26.16 -18.60
N HIS A 123 -74.03 -25.79 -17.32
CA HIS A 123 -75.12 -26.04 -16.35
C HIS A 123 -76.30 -25.05 -16.42
N LYS A 124 -76.18 -23.93 -17.15
CA LYS A 124 -77.26 -22.94 -17.34
C LYS A 124 -78.00 -23.03 -18.68
N ARG A 125 -77.66 -23.99 -19.54
CA ARG A 125 -78.49 -24.28 -20.72
C ARG A 125 -79.66 -25.19 -20.29
N PRO A 126 -80.93 -24.74 -20.40
CA PRO A 126 -82.05 -25.65 -20.28
C PRO A 126 -82.05 -26.56 -21.51
N ILE A 127 -81.90 -27.87 -21.30
CA ILE A 127 -82.18 -28.85 -22.34
C ILE A 127 -83.65 -29.23 -22.18
N PHE A 128 -84.47 -28.63 -23.05
CA PHE A 128 -85.71 -29.23 -23.54
C PHE A 128 -85.35 -30.45 -24.42
N CYS A 129 -86.24 -31.44 -24.41
CA CYS A 129 -86.19 -32.79 -25.02
C CYS A 129 -85.53 -33.87 -24.14
#